data_AF-A0A1I4GV21-F1
#
_entry.id   AF-A0A1I4GV21-F1
#
_cell.length_a   1.000
_cell.length_b   1.000
_cell.length_c   1.000
_cell.angle_alpha   90.00
_cell.angle_beta   90.00
_cell.angle_gamma   90.00
#
_symmetry.space_group_name_H-M   'P 1'
#
loop_
_entity.id
_entity.type
_entity.pdbx_description
1 polymer ?
#
loop_
_entity_poly.entity_id
_entity_poly.type
_entity_poly.pdbx_seq_one_letter_code
_entity_poly.pdbx_strand_id
1 'polypeptide(L)'
;MQKIKLLIIFLIIIVYSISCNNMDDYPIPPNSFEETELPSPAKVTLSKEGSEWKMFVNDEEYYIKGAAPGESTYIESGRSDYYYGLLAENGGNTIRTYGINEHTQNILDAAYEQGIGVCLGLWVAKEIHNFDYNNEVAVKAQLESLREQVLRYKDHPALLIWFVGNEPDASYTNLKLWNAINDICAMIHEVDPNHPTTTAITTSDVGKIKAIMERVPELDILSMNVYAALPNVLGNLQTAGWEKPYMITEFGPRGTWQLPSNRITEWGVCVEETSTEKEAVYLNNFQNHIAPNRKHGCIGSFAFVWGYQTTGSNLKELTWYGLHDREGRSFGGVDALQYCWTGNYPSNRAPIIASRADMLLNDKRAEDNIKTPAGSNNQARVTASDPDGDPLEYEWLISEVGAKDPDGGPHSGISGLIQANGSPEVTFTAPSAPGAYWLYVYVRDNHHKVASAVIPFLVE
;
A
#
# COMPACT_ATOMS: atom_id res chain seq x y z
N MET A 1 27.63 -77.20 21.55
CA MET A 1 28.67 -76.23 21.14
C MET A 1 28.14 -74.82 21.38
N GLN A 2 28.88 -74.02 22.14
CA GLN A 2 28.93 -72.54 22.20
C GLN A 2 27.62 -71.74 22.11
N LYS A 3 27.17 -71.13 23.22
CA LYS A 3 27.57 -69.78 23.71
C LYS A 3 26.95 -68.63 22.88
N ILE A 4 25.97 -67.92 23.44
CA ILE A 4 26.09 -66.53 23.95
C ILE A 4 24.71 -66.03 24.37
N LYS A 5 24.65 -65.53 25.62
CA LYS A 5 23.54 -64.76 26.18
C LYS A 5 23.47 -63.40 25.49
N LEU A 6 22.28 -62.98 25.05
CA LEU A 6 21.98 -61.55 24.96
C LEU A 6 20.77 -61.26 25.86
N LEU A 7 21.00 -60.36 26.79
CA LEU A 7 20.12 -59.91 27.84
C LEU A 7 18.98 -59.09 27.20
N ILE A 8 17.74 -59.59 27.26
CA ILE A 8 16.56 -58.80 26.88
C ILE A 8 16.22 -57.93 28.09
N ILE A 9 16.59 -56.66 28.05
CA ILE A 9 16.11 -55.65 28.99
C ILE A 9 14.72 -55.24 28.52
N PHE A 10 13.71 -55.56 29.34
CA PHE A 10 12.38 -54.98 29.26
C PHE A 10 12.49 -53.48 29.57
N LEU A 11 12.41 -52.63 28.55
CA LEU A 11 12.11 -51.21 28.75
C LEU A 11 10.63 -51.01 28.40
N ILE A 12 9.81 -50.91 29.45
CA ILE A 12 8.45 -50.40 29.36
C ILE A 12 8.57 -48.94 28.95
N ILE A 13 8.36 -48.64 27.67
CA ILE A 13 8.17 -47.27 27.20
C ILE A 13 6.75 -46.88 27.62
N ILE A 14 6.67 -46.11 28.70
CA ILE A 14 5.49 -45.32 29.02
C ILE A 14 5.40 -44.27 27.91
N VAL A 15 4.35 -44.38 27.09
CA VAL A 15 3.94 -43.33 26.16
C VAL A 15 3.48 -42.15 26.99
N TYR A 16 4.37 -41.19 27.22
CA TYR A 16 3.97 -39.84 27.60
C TYR A 16 3.57 -39.12 26.33
N SER A 17 2.29 -38.83 26.21
CA SER A 17 1.73 -37.84 25.31
C SER A 17 2.37 -36.49 25.65
N ILE A 18 3.39 -36.06 24.90
CA ILE A 18 3.87 -34.69 24.99
C ILE A 18 2.93 -33.85 24.12
N SER A 19 2.00 -33.22 24.82
CA SER A 19 1.32 -32.01 24.40
C SER A 19 2.35 -31.01 23.87
N CYS A 20 2.13 -30.49 22.65
CA CYS A 20 2.77 -29.25 22.21
C CYS A 20 2.40 -28.14 23.18
N ASN A 21 3.27 -27.85 24.14
CA ASN A 21 3.22 -26.63 24.93
C ASN A 21 4.51 -25.87 24.68
N ASN A 22 4.33 -24.60 24.30
CA ASN A 22 5.28 -23.49 24.32
C ASN A 22 6.44 -23.57 23.32
N MET A 23 6.16 -23.18 22.06
CA MET A 23 7.17 -22.63 21.14
C MET A 23 7.29 -21.09 21.20
N ASP A 24 6.46 -20.42 22.01
CA ASP A 24 6.36 -18.94 22.01
C ASP A 24 7.01 -18.26 23.23
N ASP A 25 7.89 -18.97 23.95
CA ASP A 25 8.58 -18.41 25.12
C ASP A 25 10.07 -18.72 25.06
N TYR A 26 10.74 -18.20 24.03
CA TYR A 26 12.19 -18.22 23.93
C TYR A 26 12.74 -16.84 24.35
N PRO A 27 13.34 -16.71 25.55
CA PRO A 27 13.99 -15.47 25.94
C PRO A 27 15.20 -15.26 25.03
N ILE A 28 15.13 -14.25 24.17
CA ILE A 28 16.26 -13.85 23.36
C ILE A 28 17.34 -13.31 24.31
N PRO A 29 18.59 -13.84 24.29
CA PRO A 29 19.65 -13.35 25.16
C PRO A 29 19.93 -11.87 24.93
N PRO A 30 20.29 -11.11 25.99
CA PRO A 30 20.92 -9.80 25.82
C PRO A 30 22.13 -9.93 24.88
N ASN A 31 22.30 -9.01 23.92
CA ASN A 31 23.35 -9.01 22.89
C ASN A 31 23.22 -10.07 21.77
N SER A 32 22.00 -10.48 21.45
CA SER A 32 21.68 -11.37 20.31
C SER A 32 21.79 -10.68 18.94
N PHE A 33 21.94 -9.36 18.93
CA PHE A 33 22.26 -8.52 17.78
C PHE A 33 23.38 -7.56 18.18
N GLU A 34 24.18 -7.09 17.21
CA GLU A 34 25.12 -6.00 17.46
C GLU A 34 24.32 -4.74 17.80
N GLU A 35 24.46 -4.22 19.03
CA GLU A 35 23.97 -2.88 19.39
C GLU A 35 24.88 -1.84 18.72
N THR A 36 24.55 -1.47 17.48
CA THR A 36 25.06 -0.23 16.91
C THR A 36 24.49 0.95 17.70
N GLU A 37 25.34 1.85 18.19
CA GLU A 37 24.90 3.13 18.73
C GLU A 37 24.12 3.88 17.63
N LEU A 38 22.79 3.88 17.74
CA LEU A 38 21.95 4.68 16.86
C LEU A 38 22.13 6.16 17.21
N PRO A 39 22.14 7.06 16.21
CA PRO A 39 22.08 8.49 16.46
C PRO A 39 20.82 8.85 17.24
N SER A 40 20.82 10.04 17.84
CA SER A 40 19.65 10.52 18.58
C SER A 40 18.38 10.47 17.72
N PRO A 41 17.22 10.17 18.33
CA PRO A 41 15.94 10.16 17.62
C PRO A 41 15.71 11.48 16.89
N ALA A 42 15.05 11.40 15.73
CA ALA A 42 14.65 12.58 15.00
C ALA A 42 13.71 13.42 15.87
N LYS A 43 13.94 14.74 15.92
CA LYS A 43 13.01 15.65 16.56
C LYS A 43 12.13 16.28 15.50
N VAL A 44 10.83 16.00 15.57
CA VAL A 44 9.84 16.52 14.65
C VAL A 44 9.03 17.62 15.33
N THR A 45 8.93 18.78 14.67
CA THR A 45 8.12 19.90 15.17
C THR A 45 7.20 20.44 14.10
N LEU A 46 6.08 21.01 14.53
CA LEU A 46 5.08 21.63 13.67
C LEU A 46 4.97 23.11 14.04
N SER A 47 5.07 23.99 13.04
CA SER A 47 4.98 25.43 13.23
C SER A 47 3.96 26.03 12.28
N LYS A 48 3.21 27.02 12.78
CA LYS A 48 2.29 27.81 11.97
C LYS A 48 2.93 29.15 11.66
N GLU A 49 3.33 29.34 10.40
CA GLU A 49 3.91 30.57 9.88
C GLU A 49 2.86 31.31 9.02
N GLY A 50 2.22 32.31 9.62
CA GLY A 50 1.08 32.99 8.99
C GLY A 50 -0.11 32.05 8.83
N SER A 51 -0.48 31.73 7.59
CA SER A 51 -1.54 30.75 7.28
C SER A 51 -1.02 29.35 6.93
N GLU A 52 0.29 29.18 6.82
CA GLU A 52 0.92 27.92 6.40
C GLU A 52 1.40 27.13 7.61
N TRP A 53 1.08 25.84 7.64
CA TRP A 53 1.73 24.90 8.55
C TRP A 53 2.96 24.30 7.90
N LYS A 54 4.03 24.22 8.67
CA LYS A 54 5.29 23.59 8.27
C LYS A 54 5.67 22.53 9.27
N MET A 55 6.29 21.48 8.77
CA MET A 55 6.91 20.43 9.55
C MET A 55 8.43 20.60 9.46
N PHE A 56 9.13 20.33 10.56
CA PHE A 56 10.59 20.34 10.62
C PHE A 56 11.07 19.03 11.21
N VAL A 57 12.15 18.49 10.65
CA VAL A 57 12.88 17.32 11.17
C VAL A 57 14.27 17.81 11.53
N ASN A 58 14.64 17.72 12.82
CA ASN A 58 15.93 18.23 13.32
C ASN A 58 16.18 19.70 12.92
N ASP A 59 15.15 20.54 13.08
CA ASP A 59 15.15 21.97 12.74
C ASP A 59 15.26 22.30 11.23
N GLU A 60 15.25 21.30 10.35
CA GLU A 60 15.22 21.48 8.90
C GLU A 60 13.79 21.34 8.35
N GLU A 61 13.36 22.27 7.49
CA GLU A 61 12.01 22.24 6.92
C GLU A 61 11.80 20.97 6.08
N TYR A 62 10.74 20.24 6.38
CA TYR A 62 10.46 18.93 5.84
C TYR A 62 9.05 18.88 5.25
N TYR A 63 8.95 18.60 3.96
CA TYR A 63 7.68 18.33 3.28
C TYR A 63 7.63 16.86 2.91
N ILE A 64 6.57 16.16 3.30
CA ILE A 64 6.47 14.71 3.09
C ILE A 64 6.16 14.40 1.62
N LYS A 65 7.13 13.76 0.97
CA LYS A 65 7.06 13.17 -0.37
C LYS A 65 7.01 11.66 -0.20
N GLY A 66 5.86 11.20 0.27
CA GLY A 66 5.72 9.89 0.86
C GLY A 66 5.17 8.82 -0.08
N ALA A 67 5.35 7.57 0.33
CA ALA A 67 4.78 6.38 -0.26
C ALA A 67 4.09 5.50 0.81
N ALA A 68 2.88 5.02 0.50
CA ALA A 68 2.18 4.00 1.28
C ALA A 68 2.49 2.62 0.65
N PRO A 69 3.33 1.80 1.28
CA PRO A 69 3.83 0.57 0.72
C PRO A 69 2.86 -0.61 0.91
N GLY A 70 2.89 -1.54 -0.03
CA GLY A 70 2.28 -2.86 0.13
C GLY A 70 3.20 -3.82 0.88
N GLU A 71 2.65 -4.94 1.35
CA GLU A 71 3.41 -6.06 1.95
C GLU A 71 4.57 -6.56 1.07
N SER A 72 4.39 -6.46 -0.26
CA SER A 72 5.40 -6.79 -1.26
C SER A 72 6.71 -6.05 -1.10
N THR A 73 6.76 -4.96 -0.32
CA THR A 73 7.97 -4.15 -0.15
C THR A 73 8.85 -4.58 1.01
N TYR A 74 8.38 -5.41 1.95
CA TYR A 74 9.13 -5.68 3.18
C TYR A 74 9.06 -7.11 3.72
N ILE A 75 8.09 -7.94 3.30
CA ILE A 75 7.93 -9.29 3.88
C ILE A 75 9.09 -10.22 3.51
N GLU A 76 9.67 -10.06 2.33
CA GLU A 76 10.82 -10.83 1.88
C GLU A 76 12.13 -10.08 2.12
N SER A 77 13.17 -10.82 2.52
CA SER A 77 14.51 -10.27 2.78
C SER A 77 15.05 -9.50 1.57
N GLY A 78 15.63 -8.34 1.83
CA GLY A 78 16.21 -7.45 0.82
C GLY A 78 15.20 -6.59 0.04
N ARG A 79 13.89 -6.80 0.22
CA ARG A 79 12.88 -5.98 -0.48
C ARG A 79 12.79 -4.56 0.08
N SER A 80 12.92 -4.39 1.41
CA SER A 80 12.88 -3.06 2.02
C SER A 80 13.99 -2.18 1.43
N ASP A 81 15.23 -2.70 1.36
CA ASP A 81 16.38 -1.98 0.79
C ASP A 81 16.11 -1.57 -0.66
N TYR A 82 15.63 -2.49 -1.49
CA TYR A 82 15.31 -2.22 -2.90
C TYR A 82 14.23 -1.14 -3.04
N TYR A 83 13.06 -1.32 -2.41
CA TYR A 83 11.94 -0.41 -2.61
C TYR A 83 12.14 0.94 -1.92
N TYR A 84 12.90 1.00 -0.83
CA TYR A 84 13.16 2.25 -0.11
C TYR A 84 14.30 3.03 -0.78
N GLY A 85 15.31 2.33 -1.30
CA GLY A 85 16.32 2.92 -2.16
C GLY A 85 15.68 3.49 -3.42
N LEU A 86 14.80 2.73 -4.08
CA LEU A 86 14.06 3.21 -5.24
C LEU A 86 13.18 4.43 -4.91
N LEU A 87 12.56 4.48 -3.73
CA LEU A 87 11.80 5.66 -3.30
C LEU A 87 12.71 6.88 -3.18
N ALA A 88 13.85 6.74 -2.51
CA ALA A 88 14.84 7.80 -2.33
C ALA A 88 15.40 8.30 -3.67
N GLU A 89 15.77 7.39 -4.57
CA GLU A 89 16.27 7.68 -5.91
C GLU A 89 15.27 8.49 -6.76
N ASN A 90 13.97 8.21 -6.60
CA ASN A 90 12.91 8.95 -7.28
C ASN A 90 12.54 10.27 -6.58
N GLY A 91 13.23 10.64 -5.49
CA GLY A 91 13.05 11.89 -4.76
C GLY A 91 11.94 11.85 -3.70
N GLY A 92 11.41 10.66 -3.41
CA GLY A 92 10.59 10.42 -2.23
C GLY A 92 11.46 10.42 -0.97
N ASN A 93 10.84 10.69 0.18
CA ASN A 93 11.60 10.84 1.43
C ASN A 93 10.97 10.15 2.64
N THR A 94 9.79 9.54 2.52
CA THR A 94 9.08 8.98 3.67
C THR A 94 8.27 7.75 3.28
N ILE A 95 8.38 6.65 4.03
CA ILE A 95 7.42 5.54 3.96
C ILE A 95 6.43 5.61 5.11
N ARG A 96 5.23 5.08 4.90
CA ARG A 96 4.22 4.90 5.94
C ARG A 96 4.07 3.41 6.25
N THR A 97 3.74 3.05 7.49
CA THR A 97 3.32 1.67 7.82
C THR A 97 1.95 1.65 8.50
N TYR A 98 1.37 0.45 8.67
CA TYR A 98 -0.02 0.28 9.15
C TYR A 98 -0.12 -0.24 10.59
N GLY A 99 0.96 -0.80 11.12
CA GLY A 99 1.04 -1.40 12.45
C GLY A 99 2.47 -1.86 12.73
N ILE A 100 2.71 -2.31 13.96
CA ILE A 100 3.97 -2.94 14.35
C ILE A 100 3.83 -4.47 14.25
N ASN A 101 4.79 -5.08 13.57
CA ASN A 101 4.96 -6.52 13.41
C ASN A 101 6.46 -6.91 13.47
N GLU A 102 6.76 -8.18 13.20
CA GLU A 102 8.11 -8.75 13.18
C GLU A 102 9.07 -8.10 12.17
N HIS A 103 8.55 -7.42 11.14
CA HIS A 103 9.35 -6.73 10.13
C HIS A 103 9.68 -5.27 10.50
N THR A 104 9.07 -4.73 11.55
CA THR A 104 9.17 -3.29 11.89
C THR A 104 10.60 -2.79 12.07
N GLN A 105 11.43 -3.57 12.76
CA GLN A 105 12.84 -3.21 12.97
C GLN A 105 13.56 -3.09 11.63
N ASN A 106 13.45 -4.10 10.76
CA ASN A 106 14.08 -4.08 9.43
C ASN A 106 13.53 -2.95 8.54
N ILE A 107 12.24 -2.61 8.65
CA ILE A 107 11.65 -1.49 7.92
C ILE A 107 12.29 -0.16 8.35
N LEU A 108 12.43 0.03 9.66
CA LEU A 108 13.03 1.23 10.24
C LEU A 108 14.52 1.34 9.89
N ASP A 109 15.26 0.24 10.02
CA ASP A 109 16.70 0.17 9.70
C ASP A 109 16.93 0.45 8.21
N ALA A 110 16.20 -0.22 7.31
CA ALA A 110 16.31 0.00 5.88
C ALA A 110 15.92 1.43 5.48
N ALA A 111 14.87 2.00 6.08
CA ALA A 111 14.50 3.39 5.83
C ALA A 111 15.63 4.35 6.25
N TYR A 112 16.23 4.10 7.41
CA TYR A 112 17.36 4.88 7.91
C TYR A 112 18.58 4.80 6.99
N GLU A 113 18.95 3.59 6.56
CA GLU A 113 20.07 3.36 5.64
C GLU A 113 19.89 4.07 4.30
N GLN A 114 18.65 4.14 3.80
CA GLN A 114 18.31 4.85 2.56
C GLN A 114 18.08 6.36 2.75
N GLY A 115 18.23 6.87 3.98
CA GLY A 115 18.08 8.29 4.29
C GLY A 115 16.64 8.81 4.21
N ILE A 116 15.65 7.94 4.41
CA ILE A 116 14.22 8.28 4.39
C ILE A 116 13.59 8.11 5.77
N GLY A 117 12.51 8.86 6.02
CA GLY A 117 11.75 8.78 7.25
C GLY A 117 10.62 7.75 7.23
N VAL A 118 10.05 7.49 8.41
CA VAL A 118 8.97 6.53 8.64
C VAL A 118 7.83 7.18 9.42
N CYS A 119 6.63 7.16 8.84
CA CYS A 119 5.38 7.34 9.57
C CYS A 119 4.92 5.98 10.08
N LEU A 120 5.22 5.67 11.34
CA LEU A 120 5.09 4.33 11.92
C LEU A 120 3.66 4.07 12.41
N GLY A 121 3.01 3.09 11.79
CA GLY A 121 1.68 2.61 12.12
C GLY A 121 1.56 1.98 13.50
N LEU A 122 0.50 2.37 14.21
CA LEU A 122 -0.02 1.69 15.38
C LEU A 122 -1.41 1.13 15.03
N TRP A 123 -1.58 -0.18 15.19
CA TRP A 123 -2.82 -0.85 14.85
C TRP A 123 -3.89 -0.60 15.91
N VAL A 124 -4.80 0.33 15.63
CA VAL A 124 -5.98 0.60 16.47
C VAL A 124 -7.13 -0.31 16.04
N ALA A 125 -7.71 -1.05 16.98
CA ALA A 125 -8.79 -1.97 16.73
C ALA A 125 -10.06 -1.26 16.22
N LYS A 126 -10.84 -1.96 15.41
CA LYS A 126 -12.00 -1.40 14.71
C LYS A 126 -13.28 -2.11 15.13
N GLU A 127 -14.39 -1.38 15.17
CA GLU A 127 -15.71 -1.97 15.42
C GLU A 127 -16.11 -2.98 14.34
N ILE A 128 -15.72 -2.75 13.08
CA ILE A 128 -15.90 -3.72 11.99
C ILE A 128 -15.22 -5.07 12.23
N HIS A 129 -14.24 -5.12 13.13
CA HIS A 129 -13.55 -6.34 13.54
C HIS A 129 -14.03 -6.81 14.93
N ASN A 130 -15.25 -6.42 15.32
CA ASN A 130 -15.92 -6.77 16.58
C ASN A 130 -15.26 -6.20 17.85
N PHE A 131 -14.47 -5.12 17.76
CA PHE A 131 -13.97 -4.43 18.94
C PHE A 131 -15.05 -3.54 19.57
N ASP A 132 -15.35 -3.70 20.86
CA ASP A 132 -16.35 -2.90 21.57
C ASP A 132 -15.69 -1.80 22.40
N TYR A 133 -15.84 -0.55 21.96
CA TYR A 133 -15.34 0.64 22.68
C TYR A 133 -16.10 0.96 23.98
N ASN A 134 -17.15 0.21 24.34
CA ASN A 134 -17.72 0.25 25.69
C ASN A 134 -17.02 -0.70 26.68
N ASN A 135 -16.23 -1.64 26.20
CA ASN A 135 -15.45 -2.52 27.06
C ASN A 135 -14.18 -1.81 27.51
N GLU A 136 -14.26 -1.12 28.66
CA GLU A 136 -13.14 -0.35 29.22
C GLU A 136 -11.89 -1.20 29.48
N VAL A 137 -12.06 -2.50 29.80
CA VAL A 137 -10.92 -3.41 30.00
C VAL A 137 -10.20 -3.66 28.68
N ALA A 138 -10.92 -3.88 27.59
CA ALA A 138 -10.33 -4.08 26.26
C ALA A 138 -9.68 -2.80 25.73
N VAL A 139 -10.33 -1.64 25.91
CA VAL A 139 -9.77 -0.33 25.53
C VAL A 139 -8.46 -0.05 26.30
N LYS A 140 -8.43 -0.32 27.60
CA LYS A 140 -7.23 -0.18 28.41
C LYS A 140 -6.13 -1.16 27.98
N ALA A 141 -6.46 -2.41 27.71
CA ALA A 141 -5.48 -3.40 27.24
C ALA A 141 -4.85 -2.99 25.90
N GLN A 142 -5.65 -2.44 24.97
CA GLN A 142 -5.12 -1.86 23.73
C GLN A 142 -4.16 -0.70 24.02
N LEU A 143 -4.53 0.24 24.89
CA LEU A 143 -3.67 1.39 25.23
C LEU A 143 -2.32 0.95 25.81
N GLU A 144 -2.30 0.01 26.75
CA GLU A 144 -1.04 -0.50 27.33
C GLU A 144 -0.19 -1.25 26.31
N SER A 145 -0.80 -2.07 25.45
CA SER A 145 -0.09 -2.76 24.36
C SER A 145 0.54 -1.78 23.36
N LEU A 146 -0.16 -0.69 23.04
CA LEU A 146 0.38 0.37 22.19
C LEU A 146 1.47 1.18 22.90
N ARG A 147 1.40 1.37 24.23
CA ARG A 147 2.46 2.01 25.01
C ARG A 147 3.76 1.21 24.94
N GLU A 148 3.71 -0.11 25.08
CA GLU A 148 4.89 -0.98 24.96
C GLU A 148 5.53 -0.89 23.57
N GLN A 149 4.70 -0.84 22.53
CA GLN A 149 5.12 -0.64 21.14
C GLN A 149 5.83 0.72 20.93
N VAL A 150 5.26 1.80 21.48
CA VAL A 150 5.85 3.15 21.38
C VAL A 150 7.19 3.20 22.12
N LEU A 151 7.24 2.71 23.35
CA LEU A 151 8.48 2.65 24.14
C LEU A 151 9.60 1.88 23.44
N ARG A 152 9.25 0.87 22.63
CA ARG A 152 10.22 0.06 21.90
C ARG A 152 10.88 0.80 20.73
N TYR A 153 10.15 1.63 20.00
CA TYR A 153 10.63 2.23 18.74
C TYR A 153 10.76 3.75 18.75
N LYS A 154 10.34 4.45 19.82
CA LYS A 154 10.38 5.92 19.92
C LYS A 154 11.77 6.53 19.72
N ASP A 155 12.83 5.77 19.97
CA ASP A 155 14.21 6.26 19.87
C ASP A 155 14.85 5.96 18.51
N HIS A 156 14.12 5.34 17.58
CA HIS A 156 14.66 5.00 16.26
C HIS A 156 14.80 6.26 15.38
N PRO A 157 15.98 6.52 14.78
CA PRO A 157 16.26 7.78 14.06
C PRO A 157 15.43 7.99 12.78
N ALA A 158 14.95 6.92 12.14
CA ALA A 158 14.05 7.04 10.99
C ALA A 158 12.59 7.35 11.36
N LEU A 159 12.17 7.18 12.61
CA LEU A 159 10.80 7.50 13.02
C LEU A 159 10.57 9.01 12.87
N LEU A 160 9.45 9.40 12.24
CA LEU A 160 9.05 10.81 12.11
C LEU A 160 7.69 11.09 12.75
N ILE A 161 6.72 10.19 12.59
CA ILE A 161 5.33 10.42 13.03
C ILE A 161 4.74 9.10 13.51
N TRP A 162 4.04 9.13 14.65
CA TRP A 162 3.20 8.01 15.09
C TRP A 162 1.85 8.04 14.40
N PHE A 163 1.54 6.98 13.67
CA PHE A 163 0.31 6.85 12.90
C PHE A 163 -0.71 5.99 13.66
N VAL A 164 -1.51 6.66 14.48
CA VAL A 164 -2.50 6.11 15.41
C VAL A 164 -3.76 5.67 14.66
N GLY A 165 -3.70 4.47 14.08
CA GLY A 165 -4.82 3.83 13.40
C GLY A 165 -4.99 4.27 11.94
N ASN A 166 -5.16 3.27 11.07
CA ASN A 166 -5.59 3.44 9.69
C ASN A 166 -7.10 3.24 9.59
N GLU A 167 -7.85 4.26 9.18
CA GLU A 167 -9.29 4.21 8.97
C GLU A 167 -10.04 3.53 10.13
N PRO A 168 -9.84 3.99 11.38
CA PRO A 168 -10.62 3.48 12.49
C PRO A 168 -12.12 3.78 12.30
N ASP A 169 -12.44 4.74 11.41
CA ASP A 169 -13.78 5.16 11.03
C ASP A 169 -14.43 4.32 9.91
N ALA A 170 -13.83 3.19 9.49
CA ALA A 170 -14.28 2.32 8.39
C ALA A 170 -15.61 1.56 8.65
N SER A 171 -16.56 2.20 9.32
CA SER A 171 -17.84 1.76 9.91
C SER A 171 -17.77 1.67 11.43
N TYR A 172 -18.01 2.82 12.07
CA TYR A 172 -18.12 2.95 13.51
C TYR A 172 -19.50 3.54 13.87
N THR A 173 -20.01 3.17 15.03
CA THR A 173 -21.20 3.77 15.66
C THR A 173 -20.88 4.33 17.04
N ASN A 174 -19.82 3.85 17.70
CA ASN A 174 -19.44 4.27 19.03
C ASN A 174 -18.41 5.42 18.99
N LEU A 175 -18.82 6.62 19.39
CA LEU A 175 -17.94 7.78 19.46
C LEU A 175 -16.81 7.67 20.50
N LYS A 176 -16.87 6.69 21.43
CA LYS A 176 -15.75 6.39 22.35
C LYS A 176 -14.48 5.93 21.62
N LEU A 177 -14.59 5.50 20.35
CA LEU A 177 -13.45 5.32 19.47
C LEU A 177 -12.52 6.54 19.48
N TRP A 178 -13.08 7.74 19.32
CA TRP A 178 -12.29 8.97 19.26
C TRP A 178 -11.64 9.29 20.59
N ASN A 179 -12.32 9.02 21.71
CA ASN A 179 -11.73 9.15 23.03
C ASN A 179 -10.52 8.21 23.19
N ALA A 180 -10.62 6.96 22.74
CA ALA A 180 -9.51 6.02 22.79
C ALA A 180 -8.32 6.47 21.92
N ILE A 181 -8.58 7.03 20.73
CA ILE A 181 -7.52 7.63 19.89
C ILE A 181 -6.86 8.81 20.63
N ASN A 182 -7.64 9.64 21.32
CA ASN A 182 -7.09 10.73 22.13
C ASN A 182 -6.18 10.22 23.25
N ASP A 183 -6.61 9.18 23.97
CA ASP A 183 -5.83 8.59 25.06
C ASP A 183 -4.51 8.01 24.55
N ILE A 184 -4.49 7.44 23.33
CA ILE A 184 -3.26 6.97 22.69
C ILE A 184 -2.36 8.16 22.30
N CYS A 185 -2.91 9.23 21.74
CA CYS A 185 -2.11 10.42 21.39
C CYS A 185 -1.50 11.07 22.66
N ALA A 186 -2.30 11.22 23.72
CA ALA A 186 -1.85 11.72 25.01
C ALA A 186 -0.72 10.86 25.60
N MET A 187 -0.87 9.54 25.53
CA MET A 187 0.15 8.60 25.99
C MET A 187 1.46 8.74 25.21
N ILE A 188 1.39 8.89 23.88
CA ILE A 188 2.57 9.09 23.04
C ILE A 188 3.28 10.38 23.46
N HIS A 189 2.56 11.49 23.60
CA HIS A 189 3.15 12.76 24.03
C HIS A 189 3.81 12.70 25.41
N GLU A 190 3.33 11.83 26.30
CA GLU A 190 3.93 11.59 27.62
C GLU A 190 5.29 10.88 27.51
N VAL A 191 5.40 9.85 26.66
CA VAL A 191 6.58 8.96 26.61
C VAL A 191 7.56 9.28 25.48
N ASP A 192 7.11 10.01 24.46
CA ASP A 192 7.86 10.41 23.28
C ASP A 192 7.57 11.88 22.93
N PRO A 193 8.37 12.82 23.45
CA PRO A 193 8.21 14.24 23.15
C PRO A 193 8.80 14.65 21.79
N ASN A 194 9.36 13.72 21.01
CA ASN A 194 10.06 14.03 19.76
C ASN A 194 9.18 13.89 18.52
N HIS A 195 8.14 13.05 18.56
CA HIS A 195 7.36 12.70 17.37
C HIS A 195 5.87 13.06 17.53
N PRO A 196 5.26 13.78 16.56
CA PRO A 196 3.83 14.07 16.57
C PRO A 196 2.99 12.84 16.24
N THR A 197 1.69 12.98 16.49
CA THR A 197 0.69 11.95 16.24
C THR A 197 -0.23 12.31 15.07
N THR A 198 -0.66 11.28 14.33
CA THR A 198 -1.68 11.40 13.28
C THR A 198 -2.65 10.22 13.32
N THR A 199 -3.87 10.40 12.81
CA THR A 199 -4.82 9.31 12.51
C THR A 199 -5.41 9.52 11.12
N ALA A 200 -5.63 8.46 10.35
CA ALA A 200 -6.22 8.57 9.02
C ALA A 200 -7.67 8.14 8.98
N ILE A 201 -8.51 8.96 8.34
CA ILE A 201 -9.92 8.64 8.06
C ILE A 201 -10.17 8.35 6.58
N THR A 202 -11.22 7.57 6.29
CA THR A 202 -11.60 7.10 4.94
C THR A 202 -11.99 8.21 3.94
N THR A 203 -12.34 9.40 4.43
CA THR A 203 -12.88 10.52 3.64
C THR A 203 -12.68 11.84 4.40
N SER A 204 -12.86 12.98 3.74
CA SER A 204 -12.92 14.30 4.38
C SER A 204 -14.33 14.67 4.86
N ASP A 205 -15.06 13.74 5.49
CA ASP A 205 -16.42 14.03 5.98
C ASP A 205 -16.42 15.12 7.08
N VAL A 206 -17.19 16.18 6.86
CA VAL A 206 -17.23 17.36 7.76
C VAL A 206 -17.70 16.98 9.17
N GLY A 207 -18.67 16.07 9.29
CA GLY A 207 -19.19 15.63 10.59
C GLY A 207 -18.14 14.87 11.39
N LYS A 208 -17.42 13.94 10.74
CA LYS A 208 -16.30 13.21 11.35
C LYS A 208 -15.17 14.13 11.78
N ILE A 209 -14.78 15.09 10.95
CA ILE A 209 -13.73 16.05 11.29
C ILE A 209 -14.13 16.85 12.54
N LYS A 210 -15.37 17.32 12.64
CA LYS A 210 -15.86 18.02 13.83
C LYS A 210 -15.86 17.14 15.08
N ALA A 211 -16.24 15.87 14.96
CA ALA A 211 -16.19 14.93 16.08
C ALA A 211 -14.74 14.69 16.55
N ILE A 212 -13.78 14.61 15.63
CA ILE A 212 -12.35 14.50 15.94
C ILE A 212 -11.86 15.75 16.66
N MET A 213 -12.20 16.95 16.17
CA MET A 213 -11.83 18.20 16.82
C MET A 213 -12.35 18.30 18.26
N GLU A 214 -13.55 17.77 18.53
CA GLU A 214 -14.16 17.77 19.87
C GLU A 214 -13.52 16.72 20.80
N ARG A 215 -13.19 15.54 20.28
CA ARG A 215 -12.86 14.35 21.10
C ARG A 215 -11.40 13.97 21.11
N VAL A 216 -10.60 14.51 20.19
CA VAL A 216 -9.18 14.20 20.02
C VAL A 216 -8.32 15.46 20.07
N PRO A 217 -8.39 16.28 21.14
CA PRO A 217 -7.61 17.51 21.25
C PRO A 217 -6.10 17.28 21.14
N GLU A 218 -5.61 16.10 21.54
CA GLU A 218 -4.20 15.72 21.50
C GLU A 218 -3.69 15.36 20.08
N LEU A 219 -4.56 15.27 19.07
CA LEU A 219 -4.11 14.93 17.71
C LEU A 219 -3.37 16.11 17.06
N ASP A 220 -2.12 15.92 16.61
CA ASP A 220 -1.36 16.99 15.97
C ASP A 220 -1.72 17.19 14.50
N ILE A 221 -1.86 16.10 13.76
CA ILE A 221 -2.06 16.09 12.31
C ILE A 221 -3.30 15.24 11.98
N LEU A 222 -4.19 15.76 11.13
CA LEU A 222 -5.26 14.96 10.56
C LEU A 222 -4.81 14.35 9.24
N SER A 223 -4.95 13.03 9.10
CA SER A 223 -4.66 12.34 7.86
C SER A 223 -5.93 11.82 7.20
N MET A 224 -5.91 11.70 5.87
CA MET A 224 -7.04 11.20 5.09
C MET A 224 -6.55 10.29 3.97
N ASN A 225 -7.17 9.12 3.84
CA ASN A 225 -7.02 8.25 2.68
C ASN A 225 -8.09 8.67 1.66
N VAL A 226 -7.68 9.29 0.56
CA VAL A 226 -8.61 9.89 -0.40
C VAL A 226 -8.18 9.65 -1.84
N TYR A 227 -9.10 9.10 -2.61
CA TYR A 227 -8.92 8.78 -4.03
C TYR A 227 -9.77 9.72 -4.89
N ALA A 228 -10.91 9.27 -5.41
CA ALA A 228 -11.79 10.07 -6.27
C ALA A 228 -12.27 11.41 -5.65
N ALA A 229 -12.35 11.49 -4.32
CA ALA A 229 -12.87 12.65 -3.59
C ALA A 229 -11.79 13.65 -3.14
N LEU A 230 -10.52 13.41 -3.48
CA LEU A 230 -9.40 14.27 -3.12
C LEU A 230 -9.62 15.76 -3.44
N PRO A 231 -10.23 16.16 -4.58
CA PRO A 231 -10.50 17.58 -4.86
C PRO A 231 -11.35 18.31 -3.80
N ASN A 232 -12.13 17.59 -2.99
CA ASN A 232 -13.03 18.17 -1.99
C ASN A 232 -12.36 18.40 -0.63
N VAL A 233 -11.16 17.85 -0.39
CA VAL A 233 -10.52 17.83 0.94
C VAL A 233 -10.39 19.22 1.54
N LEU A 234 -9.82 20.17 0.81
CA LEU A 234 -9.59 21.52 1.34
C LEU A 234 -10.90 22.20 1.74
N GLY A 235 -11.91 22.16 0.86
CA GLY A 235 -13.21 22.78 1.13
C GLY A 235 -13.91 22.17 2.34
N ASN A 236 -13.80 20.86 2.51
CA ASN A 236 -14.38 20.16 3.65
C ASN A 236 -13.66 20.48 4.97
N LEU A 237 -12.32 20.55 4.97
CA LEU A 237 -11.53 20.98 6.15
C LEU A 237 -11.91 22.41 6.56
N GLN A 238 -12.02 23.32 5.61
CA GLN A 238 -12.44 24.71 5.86
C GLN A 238 -13.86 24.77 6.43
N THR A 239 -14.78 23.97 5.89
CA THR A 239 -16.18 23.89 6.37
C THR A 239 -16.27 23.28 7.78
N ALA A 240 -15.38 22.34 8.09
CA ALA A 240 -15.27 21.76 9.42
C ALA A 240 -14.66 22.72 10.45
N GLY A 241 -13.83 23.66 9.99
CA GLY A 241 -13.05 24.57 10.84
C GLY A 241 -11.74 23.96 11.32
N TRP A 242 -11.16 23.00 10.58
CA TRP A 242 -9.88 22.40 10.93
C TRP A 242 -8.75 23.41 10.75
N GLU A 243 -8.01 23.71 11.83
CA GLU A 243 -6.94 24.73 11.84
C GLU A 243 -5.53 24.17 12.02
N LYS A 244 -5.39 22.87 12.28
CA LYS A 244 -4.12 22.13 12.45
C LYS A 244 -3.60 21.64 11.09
N PRO A 245 -2.35 21.15 10.97
CA PRO A 245 -1.86 20.58 9.70
C PRO A 245 -2.64 19.32 9.30
N TYR A 246 -2.53 18.94 8.03
CA TYR A 246 -3.09 17.69 7.51
C TYR A 246 -2.20 17.03 6.45
N MET A 247 -2.43 15.73 6.22
CA MET A 247 -1.76 14.95 5.18
C MET A 247 -2.75 14.15 4.34
N ILE A 248 -2.36 13.84 3.11
CA ILE A 248 -3.06 12.86 2.27
C ILE A 248 -2.32 11.53 2.36
N THR A 249 -2.81 10.58 3.15
CA THR A 249 -2.03 9.39 3.54
C THR A 249 -2.24 8.15 2.69
N GLU A 250 -3.18 8.23 1.77
CA GLU A 250 -3.26 7.41 0.57
C GLU A 250 -3.91 8.24 -0.54
N PHE A 251 -3.28 8.28 -1.71
CA PHE A 251 -3.90 8.75 -2.95
C PHE A 251 -3.41 7.95 -4.14
N GLY A 252 -4.21 7.95 -5.20
CA GLY A 252 -3.94 7.25 -6.44
C GLY A 252 -5.17 7.19 -7.34
N PRO A 253 -5.21 6.24 -8.27
CA PRO A 253 -6.39 5.90 -9.06
C PRO A 253 -7.61 5.58 -8.19
N ARG A 254 -8.79 5.58 -8.80
CA ARG A 254 -10.03 5.27 -8.09
C ARG A 254 -9.97 3.86 -7.51
N GLY A 255 -10.47 3.68 -6.28
CA GLY A 255 -10.76 2.36 -5.76
C GLY A 255 -11.84 1.67 -6.61
N THR A 256 -11.84 0.34 -6.66
CA THR A 256 -12.84 -0.44 -7.42
C THR A 256 -14.28 -0.10 -7.01
N TRP A 257 -14.51 0.23 -5.74
CA TRP A 257 -15.80 0.65 -5.17
C TRP A 257 -16.25 2.07 -5.58
N GLN A 258 -15.41 2.84 -6.28
CA GLN A 258 -15.69 4.22 -6.72
C GLN A 258 -15.87 4.35 -8.24
N LEU A 259 -15.88 3.22 -8.95
CA LEU A 259 -16.08 3.23 -10.39
C LEU A 259 -17.54 3.57 -10.75
N PRO A 260 -17.74 4.36 -11.82
CA PRO A 260 -19.07 4.55 -12.37
C PRO A 260 -19.59 3.24 -13.00
N SER A 261 -20.92 3.08 -13.09
CA SER A 261 -21.54 1.83 -13.57
C SER A 261 -21.14 1.45 -15.00
N ASN A 262 -20.78 2.41 -15.85
CA ASN A 262 -20.27 2.15 -17.21
C ASN A 262 -18.83 1.61 -17.24
N ARG A 263 -18.21 1.41 -16.07
CA ARG A 263 -16.89 0.77 -15.88
C ARG A 263 -17.01 -0.59 -15.21
N ILE A 264 -18.21 -1.14 -15.15
CA ILE A 264 -18.51 -2.46 -14.60
C ILE A 264 -19.19 -3.25 -15.72
N THR A 265 -18.63 -4.40 -16.05
CA THR A 265 -19.18 -5.31 -17.07
C THR A 265 -20.54 -5.89 -16.62
N GLU A 266 -21.30 -6.47 -17.56
CA GLU A 266 -22.57 -7.15 -17.28
C GLU A 266 -22.47 -8.25 -16.22
N TRP A 267 -21.28 -8.85 -16.06
CA TRP A 267 -21.00 -9.90 -15.07
C TRP A 267 -20.26 -9.38 -13.82
N GLY A 268 -20.26 -8.06 -13.59
CA GLY A 268 -19.82 -7.44 -12.33
C GLY A 268 -18.30 -7.25 -12.18
N VAL A 269 -17.51 -7.46 -13.24
CA VAL A 269 -16.06 -7.23 -13.24
C VAL A 269 -15.75 -5.79 -13.63
N CYS A 270 -14.81 -5.17 -12.90
CA CYS A 270 -14.36 -3.81 -13.14
C CYS A 270 -13.48 -3.71 -14.39
N VAL A 271 -13.67 -2.66 -15.19
CA VAL A 271 -12.76 -2.29 -16.29
C VAL A 271 -11.68 -1.38 -15.72
N GLU A 272 -10.44 -1.85 -15.68
CA GLU A 272 -9.28 -1.14 -15.12
C GLU A 272 -8.64 -0.17 -16.11
N GLU A 273 -8.20 1.00 -15.62
CA GLU A 273 -7.38 1.96 -16.37
C GLU A 273 -6.03 1.35 -16.82
N THR A 274 -5.52 1.80 -17.97
CA THR A 274 -4.13 1.54 -18.33
C THR A 274 -3.18 2.15 -17.31
N SER A 275 -1.96 1.61 -17.20
CA SER A 275 -0.91 2.21 -16.38
C SER A 275 -0.62 3.69 -16.74
N THR A 276 -0.75 4.09 -18.01
CA THR A 276 -0.58 5.49 -18.45
C THR A 276 -1.75 6.38 -18.04
N GLU A 277 -3.00 5.89 -18.10
CA GLU A 277 -4.14 6.63 -17.53
C GLU A 277 -3.94 6.84 -16.01
N LYS A 278 -3.40 5.85 -15.30
CA LYS A 278 -3.09 5.97 -13.86
C LYS A 278 -1.96 6.96 -13.57
N GLU A 279 -0.91 6.98 -14.39
CA GLU A 279 0.15 8.01 -14.35
C GLU A 279 -0.46 9.42 -14.36
N ALA A 280 -1.38 9.68 -15.30
CA ALA A 280 -2.06 10.96 -15.39
C ALA A 280 -2.89 11.29 -14.13
N VAL A 281 -3.46 10.30 -13.46
CA VAL A 281 -4.18 10.49 -12.19
C VAL A 281 -3.24 10.92 -11.06
N TYR A 282 -2.09 10.26 -10.88
CA TYR A 282 -1.11 10.68 -9.85
C TYR A 282 -0.64 12.11 -10.10
N LEU A 283 -0.27 12.42 -11.35
CA LEU A 283 0.18 13.75 -11.73
C LEU A 283 -0.89 14.81 -11.44
N ASN A 284 -2.13 14.58 -11.88
CA ASN A 284 -3.25 15.50 -11.65
C ASN A 284 -3.52 15.70 -10.15
N ASN A 285 -3.61 14.62 -9.39
CA ASN A 285 -3.89 14.68 -7.96
C ASN A 285 -2.84 15.50 -7.22
N PHE A 286 -1.56 15.25 -7.50
CA PHE A 286 -0.49 15.97 -6.83
C PHE A 286 -0.45 17.45 -7.23
N GLN A 287 -0.44 17.75 -8.52
CA GLN A 287 -0.29 19.10 -9.03
C GLN A 287 -1.47 20.02 -8.72
N ASN A 288 -2.69 19.49 -8.72
CA ASN A 288 -3.89 20.33 -8.58
C ASN A 288 -4.46 20.35 -7.16
N HIS A 289 -4.12 19.38 -6.32
CA HIS A 289 -4.81 19.20 -5.05
C HIS A 289 -3.91 18.84 -3.85
N ILE A 290 -2.62 18.56 -4.05
CA ILE A 290 -1.67 18.33 -2.94
C ILE A 290 -0.70 19.50 -2.86
N ALA A 291 0.14 19.69 -3.88
CA ALA A 291 1.17 20.73 -3.89
C ALA A 291 0.62 22.16 -3.70
N PRO A 292 -0.47 22.59 -4.37
CA PRO A 292 -1.02 23.93 -4.18
C PRO A 292 -1.58 24.16 -2.77
N ASN A 293 -1.90 23.09 -2.05
CA ASN A 293 -2.52 23.14 -0.73
C ASN A 293 -1.49 23.14 0.41
N ARG A 294 -0.19 23.14 0.10
CA ARG A 294 0.87 23.39 1.09
C ARG A 294 0.63 24.68 1.87
N LYS A 295 0.36 25.78 1.17
CA LYS A 295 -0.01 27.10 1.74
C LYS A 295 -1.31 27.10 2.56
N HIS A 296 -2.05 25.98 2.55
CA HIS A 296 -3.30 25.78 3.27
C HIS A 296 -3.18 24.67 4.34
N GLY A 297 -1.96 24.32 4.74
CA GLY A 297 -1.69 23.40 5.84
C GLY A 297 -1.53 21.93 5.46
N CYS A 298 -1.48 21.60 4.16
CA CYS A 298 -1.11 20.27 3.70
C CYS A 298 0.42 20.10 3.84
N ILE A 299 0.89 19.27 4.77
CA ILE A 299 2.33 19.06 5.02
C ILE A 299 2.93 17.88 4.24
N GLY A 300 2.13 17.24 3.39
CA GLY A 300 2.59 16.25 2.43
C GLY A 300 1.58 15.15 2.14
N SER A 301 2.06 14.10 1.47
CA SER A 301 1.21 13.03 0.97
C SER A 301 1.92 11.69 0.79
N PHE A 302 1.16 10.60 0.70
CA PHE A 302 1.64 9.24 0.48
C PHE A 302 0.94 8.58 -0.71
N ALA A 303 1.70 8.31 -1.78
CA ALA A 303 1.17 7.62 -2.96
C ALA A 303 0.95 6.13 -2.67
N PHE A 304 -0.20 5.59 -3.08
CA PHE A 304 -0.61 4.21 -2.82
C PHE A 304 -0.87 3.45 -4.14
N VAL A 305 -0.34 2.26 -4.39
CA VAL A 305 0.54 1.43 -3.55
C VAL A 305 1.97 1.47 -4.07
N TRP A 306 2.93 1.78 -3.20
CA TRP A 306 4.35 1.55 -3.51
C TRP A 306 4.67 0.05 -3.40
N GLY A 307 5.34 -0.50 -4.42
CA GLY A 307 5.37 -1.94 -4.70
C GLY A 307 4.16 -2.43 -5.49
N TYR A 308 3.79 -3.70 -5.28
CA TYR A 308 2.62 -4.35 -5.91
C TYR A 308 1.68 -4.94 -4.86
N GLN A 309 0.39 -5.09 -5.19
CA GLN A 309 -0.59 -5.72 -4.30
C GLN A 309 -1.80 -6.21 -5.12
N THR A 310 -2.34 -7.39 -4.79
CA THR A 310 -3.69 -7.75 -5.28
C THR A 310 -4.74 -7.01 -4.47
N THR A 311 -5.89 -6.72 -5.07
CA THR A 311 -6.94 -6.00 -4.36
C THR A 311 -7.52 -6.82 -3.20
N GLY A 312 -8.00 -6.12 -2.18
CA GLY A 312 -8.83 -6.72 -1.13
C GLY A 312 -10.20 -7.21 -1.63
N SER A 313 -10.58 -6.89 -2.88
CA SER A 313 -11.84 -7.31 -3.48
C SER A 313 -11.87 -8.82 -3.72
N ASN A 314 -13.06 -9.38 -3.96
CA ASN A 314 -13.21 -10.77 -4.42
C ASN A 314 -12.82 -10.94 -5.90
N LEU A 315 -12.55 -9.84 -6.62
CA LEU A 315 -12.21 -9.83 -8.05
C LEU A 315 -10.70 -9.96 -8.30
N LYS A 316 -9.86 -9.65 -7.28
CA LYS A 316 -8.40 -9.82 -7.29
C LYS A 316 -7.70 -9.25 -8.54
N GLU A 317 -7.97 -7.98 -8.84
CA GLU A 317 -7.27 -7.25 -9.89
C GLU A 317 -5.73 -7.35 -9.72
N LEU A 318 -4.98 -7.68 -10.78
CA LEU A 318 -3.52 -7.90 -10.70
C LEU A 318 -2.73 -6.59 -10.64
N THR A 319 -3.19 -5.55 -11.35
CA THR A 319 -2.41 -4.32 -11.56
C THR A 319 -3.04 -3.06 -10.96
N TRP A 320 -4.18 -3.17 -10.28
CA TRP A 320 -5.03 -2.03 -9.99
C TRP A 320 -4.32 -0.91 -9.24
N TYR A 321 -3.64 -1.22 -8.13
CA TYR A 321 -3.00 -0.21 -7.28
C TYR A 321 -1.47 -0.16 -7.37
N GLY A 322 -0.82 -1.18 -7.91
CA GLY A 322 0.65 -1.28 -7.88
C GLY A 322 1.34 -0.19 -8.70
N LEU A 323 2.31 0.48 -8.08
CA LEU A 323 3.29 1.34 -8.79
C LEU A 323 4.43 0.51 -9.39
N HIS A 324 4.54 -0.77 -9.01
CA HIS A 324 5.49 -1.72 -9.56
C HIS A 324 4.79 -3.02 -9.95
N ASP A 325 5.40 -3.79 -10.85
CA ASP A 325 5.01 -5.18 -11.08
C ASP A 325 5.72 -6.14 -10.12
N ARG A 326 5.49 -7.46 -10.30
CA ARG A 326 6.05 -8.49 -9.40
C ARG A 326 7.57 -8.58 -9.47
N GLU A 327 8.14 -8.23 -10.61
CA GLU A 327 9.57 -8.21 -10.87
C GLU A 327 10.23 -6.91 -10.37
N GLY A 328 9.44 -5.99 -9.80
CA GLY A 328 9.93 -4.72 -9.25
C GLY A 328 10.17 -3.64 -10.30
N ARG A 329 9.70 -3.82 -11.54
CA ARG A 329 9.76 -2.78 -12.59
C ARG A 329 8.72 -1.71 -12.30
N SER A 330 9.06 -0.46 -12.61
CA SER A 330 8.18 0.68 -12.32
C SER A 330 7.19 0.95 -13.45
N PHE A 331 5.93 1.22 -13.09
CA PHE A 331 4.95 1.82 -14.00
C PHE A 331 5.15 3.33 -14.12
N GLY A 332 4.55 3.96 -15.15
CA GLY A 332 4.61 5.41 -15.36
C GLY A 332 4.12 6.25 -14.18
N GLY A 333 3.31 5.68 -13.27
CA GLY A 333 2.97 6.33 -12.01
C GLY A 333 4.18 6.75 -11.18
N VAL A 334 5.27 5.97 -11.18
CA VAL A 334 6.54 6.33 -10.51
C VAL A 334 7.19 7.53 -11.19
N ASP A 335 7.16 7.60 -12.52
CA ASP A 335 7.71 8.72 -13.28
C ASP A 335 6.97 10.03 -12.98
N ALA A 336 5.63 9.96 -12.90
CA ALA A 336 4.81 11.09 -12.48
C ALA A 336 5.17 11.56 -11.06
N LEU A 337 5.36 10.62 -10.12
CA LEU A 337 5.74 10.95 -8.75
C LEU A 337 7.14 11.58 -8.69
N GLN A 338 8.12 11.05 -9.42
CA GLN A 338 9.44 11.65 -9.52
C GLN A 338 9.36 13.09 -10.05
N TYR A 339 8.58 13.33 -11.10
CA TYR A 339 8.34 14.68 -11.61
C TYR A 339 7.72 15.59 -10.54
N CYS A 340 6.71 15.09 -9.83
CA CYS A 340 6.06 15.82 -8.74
C CYS A 340 7.03 16.17 -7.59
N TRP A 341 7.96 15.29 -7.28
CA TRP A 341 8.86 15.40 -6.14
C TRP A 341 10.15 16.17 -6.43
N THR A 342 10.66 16.08 -7.65
CA THR A 342 11.97 16.63 -8.06
C THR A 342 11.87 17.77 -9.08
N GLY A 343 10.72 17.92 -9.73
CA GLY A 343 10.51 18.84 -10.85
C GLY A 343 10.96 18.30 -12.21
N ASN A 344 11.49 17.07 -12.29
CA ASN A 344 11.97 16.46 -13.52
C ASN A 344 11.47 15.02 -13.64
N TYR A 345 11.13 14.59 -14.86
CA TYR A 345 10.91 13.18 -15.15
C TYR A 345 12.23 12.40 -15.07
N PRO A 346 12.21 11.07 -14.87
CA PRO A 346 13.40 10.25 -15.07
C PRO A 346 13.94 10.42 -16.49
N SER A 347 15.23 10.16 -16.67
CA SER A 347 15.86 10.13 -17.99
C SER A 347 15.33 9.03 -18.90
N ASN A 348 14.71 8.00 -18.31
CA ASN A 348 14.04 6.90 -18.98
C ASN A 348 12.63 6.76 -18.41
N ARG A 349 11.62 6.95 -19.25
CA ARG A 349 10.21 6.89 -18.87
C ARG A 349 9.60 5.56 -19.26
N ALA A 350 8.57 5.16 -18.52
CA ALA A 350 7.85 3.95 -18.80
C ALA A 350 7.18 3.99 -20.18
N PRO A 351 7.02 2.81 -20.82
CA PRO A 351 6.23 2.68 -22.03
C PRO A 351 4.81 3.26 -21.86
N ILE A 352 4.21 3.65 -22.97
CA ILE A 352 2.91 4.30 -23.02
C ILE A 352 1.90 3.37 -23.69
N ILE A 353 0.78 3.14 -23.01
CA ILE A 353 -0.49 2.66 -23.60
C ILE A 353 -1.50 3.76 -23.30
N ALA A 354 -1.69 4.70 -24.23
CA ALA A 354 -2.27 6.01 -23.94
C ALA A 354 -3.71 5.95 -23.42
N SER A 355 -4.48 4.96 -23.87
CA SER A 355 -5.85 4.74 -23.42
C SER A 355 -6.21 3.27 -23.42
N ARG A 356 -7.20 2.87 -22.61
CA ARG A 356 -7.84 1.54 -22.72
C ARG A 356 -8.36 1.23 -24.12
N ALA A 357 -8.67 2.26 -24.93
CA ALA A 357 -9.06 2.09 -26.32
C ALA A 357 -7.94 1.55 -27.22
N ASP A 358 -6.69 1.60 -26.77
CA ASP A 358 -5.51 1.14 -27.50
C ASP A 358 -5.26 -0.37 -27.34
N MET A 359 -5.96 -1.03 -26.40
CA MET A 359 -6.01 -2.48 -26.29
C MET A 359 -7.38 -2.97 -26.81
N LEU A 360 -7.37 -3.97 -27.68
CA LEU A 360 -8.58 -4.53 -28.28
C LEU A 360 -8.54 -6.06 -28.25
N LEU A 361 -9.69 -6.66 -27.98
CA LEU A 361 -9.94 -8.10 -28.06
C LEU A 361 -11.05 -8.33 -29.07
N ASN A 362 -10.77 -9.06 -30.16
CA ASN A 362 -11.69 -9.27 -31.29
C ASN A 362 -12.29 -7.95 -31.79
N ASP A 363 -11.44 -6.92 -31.98
CA ASP A 363 -11.81 -5.56 -32.40
C ASP A 363 -12.73 -4.79 -31.43
N LYS A 364 -12.89 -5.28 -30.20
CA LYS A 364 -13.74 -4.67 -29.16
C LYS A 364 -12.91 -4.18 -27.97
N ARG A 365 -13.45 -3.16 -27.30
CA ARG A 365 -12.91 -2.58 -26.07
C ARG A 365 -13.42 -3.32 -24.85
N ALA A 366 -12.76 -3.11 -23.72
CA ALA A 366 -13.16 -3.69 -22.43
C ALA A 366 -14.63 -3.38 -22.07
N GLU A 367 -15.11 -2.18 -22.40
CA GLU A 367 -16.48 -1.74 -22.11
C GLU A 367 -17.55 -2.40 -23.00
N ASP A 368 -17.17 -3.13 -24.06
CA ASP A 368 -18.10 -3.76 -25.00
C ASP A 368 -18.63 -5.12 -24.52
N ASN A 369 -18.41 -5.48 -23.24
CA ASN A 369 -18.91 -6.72 -22.61
C ASN A 369 -18.60 -7.98 -23.43
N ILE A 370 -17.31 -8.22 -23.66
CA ILE A 370 -16.83 -9.27 -24.56
C ILE A 370 -17.14 -10.66 -24.00
N LYS A 371 -17.83 -11.48 -24.80
CA LYS A 371 -18.16 -12.88 -24.52
C LYS A 371 -17.56 -13.77 -25.62
N THR A 372 -16.94 -14.88 -25.25
CA THR A 372 -16.26 -15.81 -26.17
C THR A 372 -16.66 -17.25 -25.87
N PRO A 373 -16.89 -18.12 -26.89
CA PRO A 373 -17.15 -19.53 -26.63
C PRO A 373 -15.93 -20.23 -26.00
N ALA A 374 -16.18 -21.20 -25.11
CA ALA A 374 -15.13 -22.04 -24.54
C ALA A 374 -14.26 -22.70 -25.63
N GLY A 375 -12.92 -22.62 -25.46
CA GLY A 375 -11.95 -23.18 -26.41
C GLY A 375 -11.87 -22.50 -27.78
N SER A 376 -12.55 -21.36 -27.98
CA SER A 376 -12.45 -20.59 -29.23
C SER A 376 -11.09 -19.92 -29.41
N ASN A 377 -10.67 -19.75 -30.66
CA ASN A 377 -9.50 -18.92 -31.00
C ASN A 377 -9.92 -17.45 -31.07
N ASN A 378 -9.15 -16.59 -30.40
CA ASN A 378 -9.39 -15.16 -30.31
C ASN A 378 -8.11 -14.39 -30.66
N GLN A 379 -8.27 -13.13 -31.06
CA GLN A 379 -7.15 -12.23 -31.36
C GLN A 379 -7.22 -11.00 -30.46
N ALA A 380 -6.08 -10.59 -29.92
CA ALA A 380 -5.94 -9.32 -29.23
C ALA A 380 -4.77 -8.52 -29.79
N ARG A 381 -4.84 -7.20 -29.63
CA ARG A 381 -3.76 -6.28 -29.97
C ARG A 381 -3.67 -5.13 -29.00
N VAL A 382 -2.47 -4.56 -28.88
CA VAL A 382 -2.21 -3.33 -28.12
C VAL A 382 -1.40 -2.35 -28.97
N THR A 383 -1.74 -1.08 -28.89
CA THR A 383 -0.88 0.01 -29.40
C THR A 383 -0.09 0.57 -28.24
N ALA A 384 1.24 0.52 -28.34
CA ALA A 384 2.14 1.04 -27.33
C ALA A 384 3.34 1.76 -27.97
N SER A 385 3.94 2.68 -27.24
CA SER A 385 5.13 3.43 -27.66
C SER A 385 6.06 3.67 -26.48
N ASP A 386 7.36 3.82 -26.74
CA ASP A 386 8.32 4.22 -25.74
C ASP A 386 8.68 5.72 -25.88
N PRO A 387 8.63 6.54 -24.82
CA PRO A 387 8.96 7.97 -24.89
C PRO A 387 10.40 8.25 -25.31
N ASP A 388 11.33 7.37 -24.97
CA ASP A 388 12.76 7.51 -25.17
C ASP A 388 13.25 6.75 -26.41
N GLY A 389 12.35 5.98 -27.03
CA GLY A 389 12.59 5.24 -28.27
C GLY A 389 13.21 3.86 -28.05
N ASP A 390 13.12 3.35 -26.82
CA ASP A 390 13.66 2.04 -26.46
C ASP A 390 12.86 0.87 -27.08
N PRO A 391 13.53 -0.27 -27.31
CA PRO A 391 12.86 -1.47 -27.81
C PRO A 391 11.85 -2.00 -26.80
N LEU A 392 10.66 -2.34 -27.27
CA LEU A 392 9.58 -2.85 -26.45
C LEU A 392 9.44 -4.37 -26.53
N GLU A 393 9.30 -5.02 -25.38
CA GLU A 393 8.91 -6.43 -25.23
C GLU A 393 7.47 -6.53 -24.74
N TYR A 394 6.71 -7.51 -25.26
CA TYR A 394 5.30 -7.71 -24.94
C TYR A 394 5.09 -9.05 -24.24
N GLU A 395 4.42 -9.03 -23.09
CA GLU A 395 3.96 -10.23 -22.41
C GLU A 395 2.44 -10.21 -22.23
N TRP A 396 1.77 -11.14 -22.91
CA TRP A 396 0.36 -11.40 -22.74
C TRP A 396 0.12 -12.53 -21.73
N LEU A 397 -0.87 -12.36 -20.86
CA LEU A 397 -1.29 -13.41 -19.93
C LEU A 397 -2.81 -13.41 -19.73
N ILE A 398 -3.36 -14.58 -19.41
CA ILE A 398 -4.78 -14.76 -19.08
C ILE A 398 -4.89 -15.27 -17.65
N SER A 399 -5.74 -14.66 -16.84
CA SER A 399 -6.04 -15.11 -15.48
C SER A 399 -7.55 -15.23 -15.26
N GLU A 400 -7.97 -16.18 -14.43
CA GLU A 400 -9.34 -16.22 -13.94
C GLU A 400 -9.59 -15.04 -12.97
N VAL A 401 -10.80 -14.48 -12.99
CA VAL A 401 -11.20 -13.46 -12.01
C VAL A 401 -11.19 -14.04 -10.61
N GLY A 402 -10.59 -13.33 -9.65
CA GLY A 402 -10.48 -13.79 -8.27
C GLY A 402 -9.30 -14.73 -8.01
N ALA A 403 -8.53 -15.11 -9.04
CA ALA A 403 -7.33 -15.91 -8.86
C ALA A 403 -6.22 -15.11 -8.15
N LYS A 404 -5.46 -15.79 -7.29
CA LYS A 404 -4.27 -15.26 -6.62
C LYS A 404 -3.21 -16.33 -6.54
N ASP A 405 -1.94 -15.92 -6.52
CA ASP A 405 -0.87 -16.85 -6.19
C ASP A 405 -0.89 -17.18 -4.68
N PRO A 406 -0.22 -18.27 -4.23
CA PRO A 406 -0.21 -18.69 -2.83
C PRO A 406 0.30 -17.62 -1.85
N ASP A 407 1.19 -16.73 -2.33
CA ASP A 407 1.74 -15.58 -1.61
C ASP A 407 0.74 -14.41 -1.48
N GLY A 408 -0.46 -14.52 -2.05
CA GLY A 408 -1.44 -13.44 -2.12
C GLY A 408 -1.14 -12.40 -3.19
N GLY A 409 -0.06 -12.56 -3.95
CA GLY A 409 0.35 -11.69 -5.04
C GLY A 409 -0.41 -11.96 -6.35
N PRO A 410 -0.15 -11.13 -7.38
CA PRO A 410 -0.82 -11.25 -8.66
C PRO A 410 -0.61 -12.63 -9.30
N HIS A 411 -1.68 -13.29 -9.77
CA HIS A 411 -1.64 -14.63 -10.36
C HIS A 411 -0.75 -14.70 -11.62
N SER A 412 0.06 -15.75 -11.74
CA SER A 412 1.03 -15.97 -12.83
C SER A 412 0.42 -16.29 -14.21
N GLY A 413 -0.91 -16.41 -14.29
CA GLY A 413 -1.65 -16.68 -15.52
C GLY A 413 -1.79 -18.17 -15.85
N ILE A 414 -2.71 -18.48 -16.76
CA ILE A 414 -3.02 -19.85 -17.20
C ILE A 414 -2.08 -20.21 -18.35
N SER A 415 -1.21 -21.19 -18.11
CA SER A 415 -0.25 -21.67 -19.11
C SER A 415 -0.94 -22.33 -20.32
N GLY A 416 -0.35 -22.16 -21.51
CA GLY A 416 -0.78 -22.86 -22.74
C GLY A 416 -1.97 -22.25 -23.49
N LEU A 417 -2.54 -21.15 -23.01
CA LEU A 417 -3.62 -20.44 -23.73
C LEU A 417 -3.09 -19.47 -24.80
N ILE A 418 -1.97 -18.78 -24.51
CA ILE A 418 -1.31 -17.86 -25.43
C ILE A 418 -0.48 -18.66 -26.44
N GLN A 419 -0.72 -18.47 -27.74
CA GLN A 419 -0.05 -19.27 -28.79
C GLN A 419 1.39 -18.83 -29.05
N ALA A 420 1.62 -17.51 -29.16
CA ALA A 420 2.94 -16.91 -29.33
C ALA A 420 2.97 -15.55 -28.64
N ASN A 421 3.92 -15.37 -27.71
CA ASN A 421 4.10 -14.12 -26.97
C ASN A 421 5.20 -13.25 -27.61
N GLY A 422 5.43 -12.04 -27.09
CA GLY A 422 6.53 -11.18 -27.56
C GLY A 422 6.17 -10.24 -28.73
N SER A 423 4.87 -10.04 -29.02
CA SER A 423 4.42 -9.15 -30.08
C SER A 423 3.23 -8.28 -29.64
N PRO A 424 3.01 -7.11 -30.27
CA PRO A 424 1.86 -6.24 -29.98
C PRO A 424 0.52 -6.85 -30.39
N GLU A 425 0.54 -7.91 -31.18
CA GLU A 425 -0.64 -8.73 -31.51
C GLU A 425 -0.43 -10.16 -31.00
N VAL A 426 -1.50 -10.77 -30.50
CA VAL A 426 -1.49 -12.13 -29.98
C VAL A 426 -2.74 -12.89 -30.40
N THR A 427 -2.58 -14.19 -30.64
CA THR A 427 -3.68 -15.14 -30.72
C THR A 427 -3.68 -16.04 -29.49
N PHE A 428 -4.86 -16.34 -28.98
CA PHE A 428 -5.01 -17.21 -27.83
C PHE A 428 -6.27 -18.07 -27.93
N THR A 429 -6.24 -19.19 -27.20
CA THR A 429 -7.39 -20.06 -27.02
C THR A 429 -8.12 -19.66 -25.74
N ALA A 430 -9.42 -19.37 -25.82
CA ALA A 430 -10.23 -19.10 -24.63
C ALA A 430 -10.19 -20.31 -23.68
N PRO A 431 -10.14 -20.10 -22.35
CA PRO A 431 -10.24 -21.17 -21.37
C PRO A 431 -11.39 -22.14 -21.65
N SER A 432 -11.23 -23.41 -21.29
CA SER A 432 -12.28 -24.42 -21.47
C SER A 432 -13.37 -24.35 -20.39
N ALA A 433 -13.04 -23.81 -19.21
CA ALA A 433 -13.99 -23.63 -18.13
C ALA A 433 -14.79 -22.32 -18.32
N PRO A 434 -16.13 -22.37 -18.31
CA PRO A 434 -16.94 -21.16 -18.32
C PRO A 434 -16.62 -20.30 -17.09
N GLY A 435 -16.62 -18.98 -17.27
CA GLY A 435 -16.24 -18.06 -16.21
C GLY A 435 -15.71 -16.74 -16.74
N ALA A 436 -15.47 -15.81 -15.82
CA ALA A 436 -14.89 -14.52 -16.17
C ALA A 436 -13.36 -14.59 -16.08
N TYR A 437 -12.69 -13.98 -17.05
CA TYR A 437 -11.24 -13.98 -17.20
C TYR A 437 -10.72 -12.61 -17.59
N TRP A 438 -9.45 -12.35 -17.32
CA TRP A 438 -8.76 -11.11 -17.66
C TRP A 438 -7.66 -11.45 -18.63
N LEU A 439 -7.63 -10.73 -19.74
CA LEU A 439 -6.51 -10.72 -20.66
C LEU A 439 -5.66 -9.48 -20.37
N TYR A 440 -4.46 -9.70 -19.84
CA TYR A 440 -3.49 -8.65 -19.58
C TYR A 440 -2.46 -8.58 -20.69
N VAL A 441 -1.92 -7.38 -20.88
CA VAL A 441 -0.64 -7.18 -21.56
C VAL A 441 0.27 -6.33 -20.69
N TYR A 442 1.53 -6.75 -20.60
CA TYR A 442 2.64 -5.97 -20.06
C TYR A 442 3.56 -5.59 -21.22
N VAL A 443 3.90 -4.32 -21.33
CA VAL A 443 4.81 -3.78 -22.34
C VAL A 443 6.02 -3.23 -21.60
N ARG A 444 7.21 -3.78 -21.85
CA ARG A 444 8.43 -3.51 -21.08
C ARG A 444 9.48 -2.88 -21.96
N ASP A 445 10.25 -1.99 -21.38
CA ASP A 445 11.50 -1.53 -21.98
C ASP A 445 12.69 -2.35 -21.45
N ASN A 446 13.90 -1.96 -21.85
CA ASN A 446 15.17 -2.53 -21.36
C ASN A 446 15.77 -1.76 -20.17
N HIS A 447 15.01 -0.88 -19.52
CA HIS A 447 15.43 -0.01 -18.43
C HIS A 447 14.55 -0.16 -17.17
N HIS A 448 14.01 -1.38 -16.96
CA HIS A 448 13.19 -1.73 -15.80
C HIS A 448 11.89 -0.91 -15.65
N LYS A 449 11.31 -0.47 -16.78
CA LYS A 449 9.95 0.10 -16.79
C LYS A 449 8.97 -0.82 -17.48
N VAL A 450 7.71 -0.61 -17.16
CA VAL A 450 6.61 -1.40 -17.68
C VAL A 450 5.34 -0.56 -17.82
N ALA A 451 4.55 -0.87 -18.84
CA ALA A 451 3.16 -0.44 -18.99
C ALA A 451 2.23 -1.64 -18.95
N SER A 452 1.03 -1.47 -18.45
CA SER A 452 -0.02 -2.49 -18.48
C SER A 452 -1.35 -1.97 -19.01
N ALA A 453 -2.08 -2.89 -19.63
CA ALA A 453 -3.49 -2.75 -19.98
C ALA A 453 -4.20 -4.10 -19.79
N VAL A 454 -5.51 -4.06 -19.61
CA VAL A 454 -6.31 -5.26 -19.37
C VAL A 454 -7.71 -5.16 -19.96
N ILE A 455 -8.20 -6.29 -20.46
CA ILE A 455 -9.57 -6.49 -20.92
C ILE A 455 -10.20 -7.66 -20.12
N PRO A 456 -11.29 -7.42 -19.37
CA PRO A 456 -12.11 -8.51 -18.86
C PRO A 456 -12.97 -9.11 -19.99
N PHE A 457 -13.12 -10.43 -20.00
CA PHE A 457 -14.01 -11.13 -20.92
C PHE A 457 -14.68 -12.32 -20.22
N LEU A 458 -15.82 -12.76 -20.75
CA LEU A 458 -16.58 -13.90 -20.24
C LEU A 458 -16.46 -15.07 -21.21
N VAL A 459 -16.18 -16.26 -20.68
CA VAL A 459 -16.23 -17.51 -21.42
C VAL A 459 -17.58 -18.19 -21.18
N GLU A 460 -18.28 -18.52 -22.26
CA GLU A 460 -19.60 -19.19 -22.26
C GLU A 460 -19.58 -20.56 -22.97
#